data_AF-A0A2W4RM08-F1
#
_entry.id   AF-A0A2W4RM08-F1
#
_cell.length_a   1.000
_cell.length_b   1.000
_cell.length_c   1.000
_cell.angle_alpha   90.00
_cell.angle_beta   90.00
_cell.angle_gamma   90.00
#
_symmetry.space_group_name_H-M   'P 1'
#
loop_
_entity.id
_entity.type
_entity.pdbx_description
1 polymer ?
#
loop_
_entity_poly.entity_id
_entity_poly.type
_entity_poly.pdbx_seq_one_letter_code
_entity_poly.pdbx_strand_id
1 'polypeptide(L)'
;FSGRQARPPGAPPDYKPGLTLLYEGLNIPCVPLALNSGLFWPRRRLERYPGTIVVEILEPIPPGLPRAEFKAEVVNRIESACARLNAEAAMASQPSPIALRLMNTKQELS
;
A
#
# COMPACT_ATOMS: atom_id res chain seq x y z
N PHE A 1 -14.47 -17.47 0.86
CA PHE A 1 -13.39 -16.93 1.72
C PHE A 1 -12.04 -16.97 1.00
N SER A 2 -11.66 -15.91 0.28
CA SER A 2 -10.35 -15.84 -0.41
C SER A 2 -9.42 -14.92 0.39
N GLY A 3 -8.55 -15.50 1.21
CA GLY A 3 -7.54 -14.81 2.06
C GLY A 3 -6.37 -14.20 1.27
N ARG A 4 -6.65 -13.48 0.17
CA ARG A 4 -5.63 -12.82 -0.65
C ARG A 4 -5.64 -11.31 -0.36
N GLN A 5 -4.51 -10.75 0.05
CA GLN A 5 -4.41 -9.33 0.44
C GLN A 5 -3.21 -8.63 -0.23
N ALA A 6 -2.03 -9.26 -0.28
CA ALA A 6 -0.91 -8.68 -1.02
C ALA A 6 -1.14 -8.77 -2.54
N ARG A 7 -1.19 -7.64 -3.23
CA ARG A 7 -1.19 -7.50 -4.69
C ARG A 7 0.24 -7.15 -5.16
N PRO A 8 0.61 -7.41 -6.42
CA PRO A 8 1.86 -6.89 -6.96
C PRO A 8 1.92 -5.37 -6.78
N PRO A 9 3.09 -4.78 -6.48
CA PRO A 9 3.21 -3.34 -6.36
C PRO A 9 2.75 -2.67 -7.67
N GLY A 10 2.02 -1.56 -7.57
CA GLY A 10 1.43 -0.85 -8.71
C GLY A 10 0.17 -1.47 -9.30
N ALA A 11 -0.29 -2.63 -8.81
CA ALA A 11 -1.58 -3.18 -9.23
C ALA A 11 -2.75 -2.39 -8.62
N PRO A 12 -3.92 -2.33 -9.28
CA PRO A 12 -5.08 -1.63 -8.74
C PRO A 12 -5.48 -2.14 -7.34
N PRO A 13 -5.86 -1.23 -6.43
CA PRO A 13 -6.25 -1.56 -5.08
C PRO A 13 -7.55 -2.39 -5.05
N ASP A 14 -7.60 -3.38 -4.16
CA ASP A 14 -8.77 -4.26 -3.95
C ASP A 14 -9.06 -4.40 -2.45
N TYR A 15 -9.60 -3.32 -1.87
CA TYR A 15 -9.92 -3.26 -0.45
C TYR A 15 -11.26 -3.94 -0.18
N LYS A 16 -11.24 -4.89 0.75
CA LYS A 16 -12.40 -5.71 1.11
C LYS A 16 -13.41 -4.95 1.97
N PRO A 17 -14.71 -5.27 1.85
CA PRO A 17 -15.76 -4.62 2.63
C PRO A 17 -15.63 -4.85 4.14
N GLY A 18 -14.90 -5.88 4.58
CA GLY A 18 -14.65 -6.13 6.00
C GLY A 18 -13.97 -4.95 6.72
N LEU A 19 -13.09 -4.20 6.01
CA LEU A 19 -12.46 -3.00 6.57
C LEU A 19 -13.50 -1.95 6.97
N THR A 20 -14.43 -1.64 6.06
CA THR A 20 -15.48 -0.63 6.31
C THR A 20 -16.44 -1.09 7.41
N LEU A 21 -16.76 -2.40 7.45
CA LEU A 21 -17.66 -2.95 8.48
C LEU A 21 -17.06 -2.87 9.89
N LEU A 22 -15.74 -3.11 10.02
CA LEU A 22 -15.06 -2.98 11.31
C LEU A 22 -15.01 -1.53 11.79
N TYR A 23 -14.73 -0.58 10.89
CA TYR A 23 -14.70 0.84 11.22
C TYR A 23 -16.07 1.33 11.71
N GLU A 24 -17.15 0.98 11.01
CA GLU A 24 -18.53 1.31 11.41
C GLU A 24 -18.92 0.66 12.75
N GLY A 25 -18.57 -0.60 12.96
CA GLY A 25 -18.99 -1.37 14.13
C GLY A 25 -18.23 -1.06 15.42
N LEU A 26 -17.00 -0.56 15.33
CA LEU A 26 -16.14 -0.33 16.50
C LEU A 26 -16.16 1.12 17.00
N ASN A 27 -16.51 2.09 16.16
CA ASN A 27 -16.55 3.52 16.51
C ASN A 27 -15.25 4.03 17.18
N ILE A 28 -14.10 3.53 16.73
CA ILE A 28 -12.76 3.95 17.18
C ILE A 28 -11.96 4.53 16.00
N PRO A 29 -10.93 5.36 16.26
CA PRO A 29 -10.05 5.85 15.20
C PRO A 29 -9.38 4.71 14.44
N CYS A 30 -9.34 4.82 13.12
CA CYS A 30 -8.60 3.89 12.25
C CYS A 30 -7.22 4.51 11.93
N VAL A 31 -6.13 3.81 12.24
CA VAL A 31 -4.78 4.25 11.91
C VAL A 31 -4.30 3.49 10.67
N PRO A 32 -4.17 4.14 9.50
CA PRO A 32 -3.70 3.48 8.30
C PRO A 32 -2.18 3.27 8.33
N LEU A 33 -1.70 2.22 7.67
CA LEU A 33 -0.26 1.96 7.52
C LEU A 33 0.08 1.74 6.04
N ALA A 34 1.19 2.33 5.61
CA ALA A 34 1.76 2.13 4.28
C ALA A 34 3.13 1.44 4.38
N LEU A 35 3.48 0.60 3.41
CA LEU A 35 4.77 -0.08 3.38
C LEU A 35 5.18 -0.50 1.96
N ASN A 36 6.48 -0.58 1.70
CA ASN A 36 7.06 -0.89 0.38
C ASN A 36 7.63 -2.32 0.25
N SER A 37 7.38 -3.21 1.22
CA SER A 37 7.99 -4.55 1.27
C SER A 37 7.79 -5.40 0.00
N GLY A 38 6.68 -5.17 -0.73
CA GLY A 38 6.38 -5.90 -1.97
C GLY A 38 7.40 -5.70 -3.09
N LEU A 39 8.23 -4.64 -3.01
CA LEU A 39 9.35 -4.40 -3.93
C LEU A 39 10.53 -5.35 -3.67
N PHE A 40 10.75 -5.72 -2.42
CA PHE A 40 11.90 -6.53 -2.02
C PHE A 40 11.53 -7.99 -1.86
N TRP A 41 10.32 -8.24 -1.36
CA TRP A 41 9.80 -9.56 -1.00
C TRP A 41 8.57 -9.87 -1.85
N PRO A 42 8.75 -10.20 -3.14
CA PRO A 42 7.65 -10.45 -4.05
C PRO A 42 6.72 -11.57 -3.57
N ARG A 43 5.43 -11.37 -3.81
CA ARG A 43 4.40 -12.35 -3.48
C ARG A 43 4.63 -13.67 -4.22
N ARG A 44 4.49 -14.79 -3.50
CA ARG A 44 4.60 -16.18 -4.03
C ARG A 44 5.95 -16.49 -4.67
N ARG A 45 6.98 -15.79 -4.21
CA ARG A 45 8.36 -15.94 -4.65
C ARG A 45 9.23 -16.15 -3.40
N LEU A 46 10.23 -17.02 -3.50
CA LEU A 46 11.21 -17.24 -2.43
C LEU A 46 12.33 -16.21 -2.52
N GLU A 47 12.45 -15.53 -3.65
CA GLU A 47 13.37 -14.44 -3.92
C GLU A 47 13.16 -13.30 -2.91
N ARG A 48 14.26 -12.90 -2.26
CA ARG A 48 14.31 -11.74 -1.36
C ARG A 48 15.44 -10.84 -1.83
N TYR A 49 15.10 -9.66 -2.29
CA TYR A 49 16.08 -8.67 -2.70
C TYR A 49 16.59 -7.89 -1.49
N PRO A 50 17.90 -7.56 -1.43
CA PRO A 50 18.43 -6.66 -0.42
C PRO A 50 17.85 -5.26 -0.58
N GLY A 51 17.75 -4.53 0.53
CA GLY A 51 17.27 -3.15 0.59
C GLY A 51 16.49 -2.86 1.87
N THR A 52 15.91 -1.67 1.95
CA THR A 52 15.23 -1.19 3.16
C THR A 52 13.72 -1.25 2.99
N ILE A 53 13.07 -2.03 3.85
CA ILE A 53 11.61 -2.00 3.98
C ILE A 53 11.25 -0.86 4.94
N VAL A 54 10.45 0.08 4.43
CA VAL A 54 9.92 1.19 5.21
C VAL A 54 8.47 0.90 5.54
N VAL A 55 8.12 1.11 6.80
CA VAL A 55 6.74 1.09 7.30
C VAL A 55 6.44 2.48 7.81
N GLU A 56 5.34 3.04 7.33
CA GLU A 56 4.89 4.37 7.70
C GLU A 56 3.51 4.28 8.36
N ILE A 57 3.42 4.87 9.55
CA ILE A 57 2.17 5.00 10.29
C ILE A 57 1.57 6.35 9.88
N LEU A 58 0.36 6.33 9.34
CA LEU A 58 -0.31 7.52 8.84
C LEU A 58 -1.22 8.13 9.91
N GLU A 59 -1.61 9.38 9.68
CA GLU A 59 -2.50 10.11 10.59
C GLU A 59 -3.80 9.32 10.80
N PRO A 60 -4.29 9.21 12.04
CA PRO A 60 -5.56 8.55 12.33
C PRO A 60 -6.73 9.16 11.55
N ILE A 61 -7.65 8.31 11.13
CA ILE A 61 -8.96 8.69 10.61
C ILE A 61 -9.93 8.62 11.79
N PRO A 62 -10.52 9.75 12.24
CA PRO A 62 -11.48 9.76 13.34
C PRO A 62 -12.69 8.90 13.00
N PRO A 63 -13.41 8.36 13.99
CA PRO A 63 -14.65 7.60 13.74
C PRO A 63 -15.78 8.51 13.24
N GLY A 64 -16.82 7.91 12.67
CA GLY A 64 -18.06 8.60 12.30
C GLY A 64 -18.17 9.05 10.84
N LEU A 65 -17.17 8.77 9.99
CA LEU A 65 -17.30 9.02 8.56
C LEU A 65 -18.30 8.06 7.89
N PRO A 66 -19.08 8.51 6.90
CA PRO A 66 -19.89 7.64 6.06
C PRO A 66 -19.04 6.57 5.36
N ARG A 67 -19.61 5.38 5.16
CA ARG A 67 -18.91 4.21 4.60
C ARG A 67 -18.08 4.50 3.35
N ALA A 68 -18.69 5.20 2.40
CA ALA A 68 -18.07 5.50 1.10
C ALA A 68 -16.92 6.49 1.27
N GLU A 69 -17.08 7.48 2.14
CA GLU A 69 -16.06 8.49 2.45
C GLU A 69 -14.88 7.87 3.19
N PHE A 70 -15.13 7.07 4.22
CA PHE A 70 -14.07 6.32 4.92
C PHE A 70 -13.29 5.44 3.96
N LYS A 71 -13.99 4.70 3.09
CA LYS A 71 -13.34 3.83 2.11
C LYS A 71 -12.48 4.64 1.13
N ALA A 72 -12.98 5.76 0.61
CA ALA A 72 -12.21 6.60 -0.29
C ALA A 72 -10.97 7.18 0.41
N GLU A 73 -11.14 7.67 1.63
CA GLU A 73 -10.08 8.32 2.41
C GLU A 73 -8.96 7.34 2.79
N VAL A 74 -9.31 6.17 3.32
CA VAL A 74 -8.31 5.17 3.74
C VAL A 74 -7.51 4.64 2.55
N VAL A 75 -8.19 4.42 1.41
CA VAL A 75 -7.53 4.00 0.17
C VAL A 75 -6.61 5.11 -0.33
N ASN A 76 -7.09 6.35 -0.39
CA ASN A 76 -6.30 7.48 -0.86
C ASN A 76 -5.04 7.68 -0.01
N ARG A 77 -5.15 7.65 1.33
CA ARG A 77 -4.00 7.79 2.24
C ARG A 77 -2.97 6.68 2.03
N ILE A 78 -3.40 5.42 2.03
CA ILE A 78 -2.49 4.28 1.89
C ILE A 78 -1.83 4.26 0.51
N GLU A 79 -2.60 4.42 -0.57
CA GLU A 79 -2.07 4.34 -1.94
C GLU A 79 -1.14 5.52 -2.26
N SER A 80 -1.45 6.72 -1.78
CA SER A 80 -0.58 7.90 -1.94
C SER A 80 0.74 7.71 -1.21
N ALA A 81 0.71 7.25 0.05
CA ALA A 81 1.93 6.96 0.81
C ALA A 81 2.73 5.81 0.19
N CYS A 82 2.08 4.71 -0.22
CA CYS A 82 2.75 3.61 -0.91
C CYS A 82 3.40 4.06 -2.22
N ALA A 83 2.72 4.91 -3.01
CA ALA A 83 3.27 5.45 -4.24
C ALA A 83 4.54 6.27 -3.99
N ARG A 84 4.56 7.10 -2.94
CA ARG A 84 5.74 7.85 -2.52
C ARG A 84 6.87 6.93 -2.06
N LEU A 85 6.59 6.00 -1.14
CA LEU A 85 7.59 5.03 -0.64
C LEU A 85 8.18 4.16 -1.76
N ASN A 86 7.38 3.82 -2.77
CA ASN A 86 7.85 3.06 -3.93
C ASN A 86 8.78 3.89 -4.83
N ALA A 87 8.47 5.18 -5.01
CA ALA A 87 9.34 6.09 -5.77
C ALA A 87 10.68 6.32 -5.05
N GLU A 88 10.64 6.55 -3.73
CA GLU A 88 11.85 6.67 -2.90
C GLU A 88 12.72 5.40 -2.98
N ALA A 89 12.11 4.21 -2.92
CA ALA A 89 12.82 2.94 -3.04
C ALA A 89 13.44 2.72 -4.43
N ALA A 90 12.83 3.24 -5.50
CA ALA A 90 13.38 3.16 -6.85
C ALA A 90 14.58 4.12 -7.04
N MET A 91 14.62 5.22 -6.30
CA MET A 91 15.71 6.21 -6.33
C MET A 91 16.84 5.92 -5.33
N ALA A 92 16.66 4.92 -4.45
CA ALA A 92 17.65 4.56 -3.44
C ALA A 92 18.94 3.99 -4.06
N SER A 93 20.04 3.99 -3.31
CA SER A 93 21.36 3.53 -3.79
C SER A 93 21.41 2.05 -4.18
N GLN A 94 20.48 1.23 -3.68
CA GLN A 94 20.33 -0.19 -4.03
C GLN A 94 18.84 -0.51 -4.26
N PRO A 95 18.29 -0.19 -5.44
CA PRO A 95 16.91 -0.46 -5.75
C PRO A 95 16.70 -1.94 -6.10
N SER A 96 15.55 -2.50 -5.76
CA SER A 96 15.23 -3.86 -6.20
C SER A 96 14.92 -3.90 -7.69
N PRO A 97 15.10 -5.04 -8.38
CA PRO A 97 14.70 -5.19 -9.78
C PRO A 97 13.22 -4.87 -10.05
N ILE A 98 12.35 -5.09 -9.04
CA ILE A 98 10.92 -4.77 -9.13
C ILE A 98 10.68 -3.26 -9.06
N ALA A 99 11.41 -2.56 -8.19
CA ALA A 99 11.33 -1.10 -8.07
C ALA A 99 11.72 -0.41 -9.39
N LEU A 100 12.83 -0.85 -9.99
CA LEU A 100 13.29 -0.36 -11.29
C LEU A 100 12.25 -0.58 -12.40
N ARG A 101 11.66 -1.78 -12.46
CA ARG A 101 10.63 -2.10 -13.45
C ARG A 101 9.40 -1.19 -13.32
N LEU A 102 8.96 -0.90 -12.10
CA LEU A 102 7.81 -0.02 -11.86
C LEU A 102 8.08 1.41 -12.30
N MET A 103 9.30 1.91 -12.08
CA MET A 103 9.69 3.24 -12.51
C MET A 103 9.66 3.37 -14.04
N ASN A 104 10.24 2.39 -14.75
CA ASN A 104 10.24 2.38 -16.22
C ASN A 104 8.82 2.31 -16.80
N THR A 105 7.95 1.50 -16.19
CA THR A 105 6.54 1.37 -16.65
C THR A 105 5.75 2.67 -16.45
N LYS A 106 6.05 3.45 -15.40
CA LYS A 106 5.42 4.77 -15.20
C LYS A 106 5.93 5.83 -16.17
N GLN A 107 7.20 5.74 -16.59
CA GLN A 107 7.78 6.70 -17.56
C GLN A 107 7.28 6.49 -18.98
N GLU A 108 6.95 5.26 -19.39
CA GLU A 108 6.38 4.98 -20.73
C GLU A 108 4.89 5.36 -20.87
N LEU A 109 4.18 5.53 -19.76
CA LEU A 109 2.74 5.82 -19.73
C LEU A 109 2.43 7.31 -19.48
N SER A 110 3.44 8.18 -19.51
CA SER A 110 3.35 9.63 -19.31
C SER A 110 3.91 10.39 -20.51
#